data_AF-A0A724WTD1-F1
#
_entry.id   AF-A0A724WTD1-F1
#
_cell.length_a   1.000
_cell.length_b   1.000
_cell.length_c   1.000
_cell.angle_alpha   90.00
_cell.angle_beta   90.00
_cell.angle_gamma   90.00
#
_symmetry.space_group_name_H-M   'P 1'
#
loop_
_entity.id
_entity.type
_entity.pdbx_description
1 polymer ?
#
loop_
_entity_poly.entity_id
_entity_poly.type
_entity_poly.pdbx_seq_one_letter_code
_entity_poly.pdbx_strand_id
1 'polypeptide(L)' 'MTIIVKAPAKINLVLDATAKRPDGYHDVHMVMT' A
#
# COMPACT_ATOMS: atom_id res chain seq x y z
N MET A 1 10.08 -22.28 22.07
CA MET A 1 10.96 -21.16 21.72
C MET A 1 10.12 -20.13 20.98
N THR A 2 10.06 -18.89 21.44
CA THR A 2 9.21 -17.84 20.84
C THR A 2 10.10 -16.82 20.13
N ILE A 3 9.78 -16.51 18.88
CA ILE A 3 10.48 -15.49 18.09
C ILE A 3 9.60 -14.25 18.02
N ILE A 4 10.14 -13.11 18.45
CA ILE A 4 9.45 -11.82 18.43
C ILE A 4 10.21 -10.92 17.44
N VAL A 5 9.50 -10.42 16.43
CA VAL A 5 10.03 -9.51 15.40
C VAL A 5 9.15 -8.27 15.30
N LYS A 6 9.75 -7.13 14.99
CA LYS A 6 9.01 -5.87 14.77
C LYS A 6 8.25 -5.93 13.45
N ALA A 7 6.98 -5.54 13.44
CA ALA A 7 6.15 -5.37 12.25
C ALA A 7 5.75 -3.89 12.12
N PRO A 8 6.57 -3.07 11.43
CA PRO A 8 6.27 -1.64 11.30
C PRO A 8 5.02 -1.42 10.45
N ALA A 9 4.22 -0.42 10.83
CA ALA A 9 3.08 0.04 10.05
C ALA A 9 3.52 1.02 8.95
N LYS A 10 2.61 1.31 8.01
CA LYS A 10 2.79 2.37 7.01
C LYS A 10 1.52 3.21 6.87
N ILE A 11 1.69 4.44 6.41
CA ILE A 11 0.60 5.31 5.97
C ILE A 11 0.89 5.82 4.56
N ASN A 12 -0.16 6.00 3.75
CA ASN A 12 -0.03 6.74 2.51
C ASN A 12 -0.31 8.21 2.83
N LEU A 13 0.66 9.09 2.64
CA LEU A 13 0.47 10.54 2.83
C LEU A 13 -0.45 11.11 1.75
N VAL A 14 -0.35 10.58 0.54
CA VAL A 14 -1.24 10.84 -0.59
C VAL A 14 -1.43 9.52 -1.35
N LEU A 15 -2.64 9.30 -1.88
CA LEU A 15 -2.94 8.18 -2.77
C LEU A 15 -4.03 8.60 -3.77
N ASP A 16 -3.73 8.43 -5.05
CA ASP A 16 -4.65 8.65 -6.15
C ASP A 16 -4.84 7.37 -6.96
N ALA A 17 -6.10 7.04 -7.30
CA ALA A 17 -6.43 5.97 -8.24
C ALA A 17 -6.67 6.58 -9.63
N THR A 18 -5.84 6.25 -10.61
CA THR A 18 -5.79 6.96 -11.90
C THR A 18 -6.54 6.27 -13.01
N ALA A 19 -6.64 4.93 -12.98
CA ALA A 19 -7.37 4.16 -13.99
C ALA A 19 -7.87 2.83 -13.43
N LYS A 20 -9.02 2.35 -13.91
CA LYS A 20 -9.50 0.99 -13.67
C LYS A 20 -8.93 0.05 -14.73
N ARG A 21 -8.42 -1.09 -14.29
CA ARG A 21 -7.82 -2.12 -15.14
C ARG A 21 -8.84 -3.20 -15.53
N PRO A 22 -8.60 -3.92 -16.65
CA PRO A 22 -9.47 -5.03 -17.07
C PRO A 22 -9.53 -6.21 -16.09
N ASP A 23 -8.51 -6.37 -15.25
CA ASP A 23 -8.42 -7.42 -14.23
C ASP A 23 -9.14 -7.07 -12.91
N GLY A 24 -9.83 -5.93 -12.86
CA GLY A 24 -10.59 -5.49 -11.69
C GLY A 24 -9.81 -4.65 -10.67
N TYR A 25 -8.52 -4.38 -10.93
CA TYR A 25 -7.69 -3.50 -10.09
C TYR A 25 -7.67 -2.06 -10.58
N HIS A 26 -6.91 -1.20 -9.90
CA HIS A 26 -6.66 0.19 -10.29
C HIS A 26 -5.16 0.47 -10.36
N ASP A 27 -4.77 1.29 -11.32
CA ASP A 27 -3.47 1.94 -11.29
C ASP A 27 -3.49 3.03 -10.21
N VAL A 28 -2.45 3.07 -9.38
CA VAL A 28 -2.36 3.99 -8.24
C VAL A 28 -1.02 4.72 -8.21
N HIS A 29 -1.04 5.99 -7.82
CA HIS A 29 0.13 6.75 -7.43
C HIS A 29 0.04 7.07 -5.94
N MET A 30 1.12 6.86 -5.19
CA MET A 30 1.13 7.12 -3.75
C MET A 30 2.51 7.55 -3.25
N VAL A 31 2.50 8.30 -2.14
CA VAL A 31 3.69 8.62 -1.33
C VAL A 31 3.50 7.98 0.04
N MET A 32 4.49 7.22 0.50
CA MET A 32 4.43 6.47 1.76
C MET A 32 5.65 6.72 2.64
N THR A 33 5.48 6.49 3.94
CA THR A 33 6.55 6.43 4.95
C THR A 33 6.52 5.10 5.68
#